data_AF-A0L0V4-F1
#
_entry.id   AF-A0L0V4-F1
#
_cell.length_a   1.000
_cell.length_b   1.000
_cell.length_c   1.000
_cell.angle_alpha   90.00
_cell.angle_beta   90.00
_cell.angle_gamma   90.00
#
_symmetry.space_group_name_H-M   'P 1'
#
loop_
_entity.id
_entity.type
_entity.pdbx_description
1 polymer ?
#
loop_
_entity_poly.entity_id
_entity_poly.type
_entity_poly.pdbx_seq_one_letter_code
_entity_poly.pdbx_strand_id
1 'polypeptide(L)'
;MKHIISKNIGIEEFKNRFSEIRETFLDSLTAASDGYKNVRYLACDEDGAPINWVWDDETFSHNKEEGSLEEAIKFANNMIDSGMCFSYMGCLAGSGELEVWLTTFESPIEKPTWPSNKAPLFELTHGGVTQE
;
A
#
# COMPACT_ATOMS: atom_id res chain seq x y z
N MET A 1 0.67 5.15 31.06
CA MET A 1 1.64 5.80 30.16
C MET A 1 1.07 7.14 29.74
N LYS A 2 1.85 8.23 29.86
CA LYS A 2 1.40 9.58 29.51
C LYS A 2 1.35 9.68 27.98
N HIS A 3 0.19 9.97 27.41
CA HIS A 3 0.05 10.35 26.00
C HIS A 3 0.85 11.65 25.79
N ILE A 4 2.04 11.52 25.23
CA ILE A 4 2.82 12.69 24.81
C ILE A 4 2.20 13.14 23.50
N ILE A 5 1.30 14.12 23.56
CA ILE A 5 1.09 15.05 22.45
C ILE A 5 2.38 15.89 22.43
N SER A 6 3.39 15.45 21.68
CA SER A 6 4.68 16.13 21.62
C SER A 6 4.49 17.46 20.88
N LYS A 7 4.88 18.52 21.58
CA LYS A 7 5.11 19.86 21.04
C LYS A 7 6.14 19.81 19.90
N ASN A 8 5.85 20.59 18.85
CA ASN A 8 6.78 21.16 17.85
C ASN A 8 6.95 20.46 16.49
N ILE A 9 5.87 19.95 15.91
CA ILE A 9 5.65 20.14 14.47
C ILE A 9 4.31 20.88 14.36
N GLY A 10 4.28 22.02 13.68
CA GLY A 10 3.01 22.72 13.44
C GLY A 10 2.05 21.81 12.67
N ILE A 11 0.73 21.92 12.88
CA ILE A 11 -0.26 21.10 12.15
C ILE A 11 -0.03 21.18 10.63
N GLU A 12 0.37 22.36 10.14
CA GLU A 12 0.70 22.58 8.73
C GLU A 12 1.97 21.84 8.30
N GLU A 13 3.04 21.91 9.09
CA GLU A 13 4.30 21.22 8.81
C GLU A 13 4.12 19.69 8.85
N PHE A 14 3.29 19.18 9.76
CA PHE A 14 2.94 17.76 9.81
C PHE A 14 2.19 17.34 8.55
N LYS A 15 1.18 18.13 8.15
CA LYS A 15 0.39 17.87 6.94
C LYS A 15 1.28 17.88 5.69
N ASN A 16 2.19 18.84 5.58
CA ASN A 16 3.11 18.92 4.45
C ASN A 16 4.03 17.69 4.40
N ARG A 17 4.67 17.33 5.53
CA ARG A 17 5.53 16.14 5.60
C ARG A 17 4.77 14.85 5.31
N PHE A 18 3.55 14.71 5.83
CA PHE A 18 2.71 13.54 5.56
C PHE A 18 2.37 13.45 4.07
N SER A 19 1.94 14.55 3.45
CA SER A 19 1.64 14.60 2.02
C SER A 19 2.87 14.25 1.18
N GLU A 20 4.05 14.81 1.49
CA GLU A 20 5.29 14.53 0.76
C GLU A 20 5.69 13.05 0.84
N ILE A 21 5.62 12.44 2.03
CA ILE A 21 5.94 11.02 2.23
C ILE A 21 4.95 10.14 1.47
N ARG A 22 3.65 10.46 1.54
CA ARG A 22 2.60 9.73 0.81
C ARG A 22 2.79 9.84 -0.70
N GLU A 23 3.01 11.04 -1.23
CA GLU A 23 3.23 11.27 -2.67
C GLU A 23 4.47 10.52 -3.15
N THR A 24 5.59 10.60 -2.42
CA THR A 24 6.81 9.84 -2.72
C THR A 24 6.55 8.33 -2.74
N PHE A 25 5.74 7.83 -1.82
CA PHE A 25 5.37 6.41 -1.77
C PHE A 25 4.50 6.01 -2.98
N LEU A 26 3.51 6.81 -3.37
CA LEU A 26 2.69 6.54 -4.55
C LEU A 26 3.50 6.61 -5.86
N ASP A 27 4.45 7.55 -5.95
CA ASP A 27 5.40 7.63 -7.06
C ASP A 27 6.27 6.37 -7.13
N SER A 28 6.71 5.85 -5.97
CA SER A 28 7.49 4.61 -5.91
C SER A 28 6.71 3.37 -6.35
N LEU A 29 5.41 3.30 -6.08
CA LEU A 29 4.53 2.24 -6.58
C LEU A 29 4.43 2.27 -8.11
N THR A 30 4.30 3.48 -8.68
CA THR A 30 4.31 3.71 -10.12
C THR A 30 5.65 3.28 -10.75
N ALA A 31 6.75 3.76 -10.18
CA ALA A 31 8.09 3.46 -10.67
C ALA A 31 8.46 1.97 -10.54
N ALA A 32 7.98 1.29 -9.50
CA ALA A 32 8.23 -0.14 -9.29
C ALA A 32 7.63 -1.03 -10.38
N SER A 33 6.64 -0.51 -11.09
CA SER A 33 5.94 -1.20 -12.18
C SER A 33 6.44 -0.78 -13.56
N ASP A 34 7.31 0.24 -13.62
CA ASP A 34 7.88 0.74 -14.87
C ASP A 34 8.84 -0.29 -15.50
N GLY A 35 8.81 -0.38 -16.82
CA GLY A 35 9.63 -1.34 -17.59
C GLY A 35 9.06 -2.76 -17.71
N TYR A 36 7.96 -3.10 -17.02
CA TYR A 36 7.27 -4.37 -17.20
C TYR A 36 6.14 -4.27 -18.24
N LYS A 37 6.09 -5.23 -19.17
CA LYS A 37 5.10 -5.24 -20.26
C LYS A 37 3.68 -5.53 -19.75
N ASN A 38 3.57 -6.45 -18.80
CA ASN A 38 2.31 -6.86 -18.17
C ASN A 38 2.50 -6.80 -16.65
N VAL A 39 1.64 -6.05 -15.98
CA VAL A 39 1.62 -5.89 -14.51
C VAL A 39 0.21 -6.15 -14.01
N ARG A 40 0.09 -6.97 -12.97
CA ARG A 40 -1.18 -7.29 -12.31
C ARG A 40 -1.14 -6.74 -10.89
N TYR A 41 -2.17 -6.01 -10.47
CA TYR A 41 -2.29 -5.51 -9.11
C TYR A 41 -3.33 -6.33 -8.36
N LEU A 42 -2.92 -6.90 -7.23
CA LEU A 42 -3.71 -7.79 -6.40
C LEU A 42 -3.63 -7.30 -4.96
N ALA A 43 -4.61 -7.62 -4.13
CA ALA A 43 -4.54 -7.32 -2.70
C ALA A 43 -4.73 -8.57 -1.85
N CYS A 44 -4.17 -8.54 -0.66
CA CYS A 44 -4.38 -9.55 0.37
C CYS A 44 -4.69 -8.90 1.72
N ASP A 45 -5.38 -9.64 2.58
CA ASP A 45 -5.57 -9.26 3.98
C ASP A 45 -4.27 -9.40 4.79
N GLU A 46 -4.37 -9.16 6.10
CA GLU A 46 -3.24 -9.21 7.04
C GLU A 46 -2.63 -10.59 7.24
N ASP A 47 -3.36 -11.65 6.86
CA ASP A 47 -2.90 -13.05 6.90
C ASP A 47 -2.31 -13.50 5.54
N GLY A 48 -2.26 -12.58 4.55
CA GLY A 48 -1.78 -12.87 3.20
C GLY A 48 -2.79 -13.64 2.35
N ALA A 49 -4.07 -13.70 2.75
CA ALA A 49 -5.12 -14.29 1.92
C ALA A 49 -5.61 -13.28 0.87
N PRO A 50 -5.74 -13.67 -0.41
CA PRO A 50 -6.21 -12.77 -1.45
C PRO A 50 -7.62 -12.24 -1.17
N ILE A 51 -7.86 -10.97 -1.51
CA ILE A 51 -9.16 -10.31 -1.31
C ILE A 51 -9.63 -9.56 -2.56
N ASN A 52 -10.94 -9.35 -2.64
CA ASN A 52 -11.49 -8.33 -3.53
C ASN A 52 -11.24 -6.94 -2.95
N TRP A 53 -10.68 -6.04 -3.75
CA TRP A 53 -10.26 -4.71 -3.30
C TRP A 53 -10.54 -3.59 -4.30
N VAL A 54 -10.89 -3.93 -5.54
CA VAL A 54 -11.25 -2.92 -6.54
C VAL A 54 -12.70 -2.50 -6.34
N TRP A 55 -12.91 -1.20 -6.14
CA TRP A 55 -14.23 -0.63 -5.94
C TRP A 55 -15.02 -0.65 -7.24
N ASP A 56 -16.22 -1.22 -7.16
CA ASP A 56 -17.20 -1.16 -8.22
C ASP A 56 -18.21 -0.04 -7.89
N ASP A 57 -18.20 1.01 -8.72
CA ASP A 57 -19.01 2.21 -8.52
C ASP A 57 -20.52 1.95 -8.62
N GLU A 58 -20.95 0.92 -9.36
CA GLU A 58 -22.38 0.61 -9.53
C GLU A 58 -22.94 -0.07 -8.28
N THR A 59 -22.12 -0.90 -7.64
CA THR A 59 -22.52 -1.71 -6.48
C THR A 59 -22.02 -1.16 -5.15
N PHE A 60 -21.18 -0.11 -5.17
CA PHE A 60 -20.54 0.48 -3.99
C PHE A 60 -19.85 -0.57 -3.10
N SER A 61 -19.13 -1.51 -3.72
CA SER A 61 -18.48 -2.62 -3.02
C SER A 61 -17.22 -3.11 -3.75
N HIS A 62 -16.33 -3.77 -3.01
CA HIS A 62 -15.13 -4.38 -3.59
C HIS A 62 -15.45 -5.78 -4.13
N ASN A 63 -15.44 -5.94 -5.46
CA ASN A 63 -15.89 -7.19 -6.10
C ASN A 63 -14.88 -7.81 -7.07
N LYS A 64 -13.72 -7.16 -7.29
CA LYS A 64 -12.66 -7.72 -8.14
C LYS A 64 -11.35 -7.86 -7.36
N GLU A 65 -10.66 -8.97 -7.61
CA GLU A 65 -9.35 -9.30 -7.03
C GLU A 65 -8.21 -8.59 -7.76
N GLU A 66 -8.33 -8.39 -9.08
CA GLU A 66 -7.30 -7.78 -9.91
C GLU A 66 -7.73 -6.37 -10.35
N GLY A 67 -6.81 -5.42 -10.21
CA GLY A 67 -7.00 -4.03 -10.61
C GLY A 67 -5.88 -3.48 -11.47
N SER A 68 -6.10 -2.26 -11.93
CA SER A 68 -5.15 -1.40 -12.64
C SER A 68 -4.25 -0.64 -11.66
N LEU A 69 -3.18 -0.03 -12.20
CA LEU A 69 -2.32 0.87 -11.42
C LEU A 69 -3.11 2.06 -10.85
N GLU A 70 -4.05 2.62 -11.60
CA GLU A 70 -4.86 3.74 -11.13
C GLU A 70 -5.71 3.34 -9.92
N GLU A 71 -6.33 2.16 -9.96
CA GLU A 71 -7.07 1.61 -8.82
C GLU A 71 -6.14 1.36 -7.63
N ALA A 72 -4.94 0.83 -7.87
CA ALA A 72 -3.95 0.57 -6.82
C ALA A 72 -3.50 1.84 -6.11
N ILE A 73 -3.24 2.92 -6.87
CA ILE A 73 -2.90 4.24 -6.34
C ILE A 73 -4.06 4.81 -5.52
N LYS A 74 -5.30 4.75 -6.05
CA LYS A 74 -6.49 5.22 -5.33
C LYS A 74 -6.68 4.46 -4.01
N PHE A 75 -6.54 3.14 -4.04
CA PHE A 75 -6.64 2.30 -2.85
C PHE A 75 -5.55 2.64 -1.83
N ALA A 76 -4.28 2.71 -2.25
CA ALA A 76 -3.18 3.11 -1.38
C ALA A 76 -3.41 4.48 -0.74
N ASN A 77 -3.79 5.48 -1.55
CA ASN A 77 -4.05 6.83 -1.06
C ASN A 77 -5.17 6.84 -0.02
N ASN A 78 -6.31 6.18 -0.30
CA ASN A 78 -7.46 6.14 0.60
C ASN A 78 -7.12 5.46 1.94
N MET A 79 -6.37 4.37 1.90
CA MET A 79 -6.01 3.61 3.10
C MET A 79 -4.99 4.38 3.95
N ILE A 80 -3.99 5.01 3.33
CA ILE A 80 -3.03 5.87 4.01
C ILE A 80 -3.73 7.08 4.65
N ASP A 81 -4.64 7.74 3.92
CA ASP A 81 -5.42 8.88 4.44
C ASP A 81 -6.37 8.48 5.58
N SER A 82 -6.81 7.23 5.60
CA SER A 82 -7.60 6.65 6.70
C SER A 82 -6.75 6.26 7.91
N GLY A 83 -5.43 6.42 7.84
CA GLY A 83 -4.50 6.12 8.92
C GLY A 83 -4.07 4.65 9.01
N MET A 84 -4.38 3.83 8.00
CA MET A 84 -3.92 2.44 7.93
C MET A 84 -2.46 2.38 7.50
N CYS A 85 -1.71 1.41 8.01
CA CYS A 85 -0.43 1.06 7.40
C CYS A 85 -0.70 0.43 6.03
N PHE A 86 0.11 0.78 5.04
CA PHE A 86 0.02 0.26 3.69
C PHE A 86 1.38 -0.27 3.26
N SER A 87 1.40 -1.45 2.64
CA SER A 87 2.59 -2.02 2.02
C SER A 87 2.27 -2.58 0.66
N TYR A 88 3.27 -2.62 -0.21
CA TYR A 88 3.22 -3.39 -1.44
C TYR A 88 4.47 -4.23 -1.63
N MET A 89 4.30 -5.33 -2.35
CA MET A 89 5.37 -6.23 -2.79
C MET A 89 5.22 -6.50 -4.27
N GLY A 90 6.33 -6.44 -5.01
CA GLY A 90 6.40 -6.99 -6.37
C GLY A 90 6.98 -8.39 -6.38
N CYS A 91 6.42 -9.28 -7.18
CA CYS A 91 6.95 -10.62 -7.41
C CYS A 91 6.71 -11.06 -8.87
N LEU A 92 7.49 -12.03 -9.36
CA LEU A 92 7.27 -12.58 -10.70
C LEU A 92 6.32 -13.76 -10.64
N ALA A 93 5.29 -13.73 -11.47
CA ALA A 93 4.52 -14.90 -11.82
C ALA A 93 5.39 -15.90 -12.59
N GLY A 94 4.97 -17.18 -12.64
CA GLY A 94 5.66 -18.21 -13.41
C GLY A 94 5.77 -17.92 -14.92
N SER A 95 4.95 -17.00 -15.44
CA SER A 95 4.97 -16.48 -16.81
C SER A 95 6.03 -15.37 -17.05
N GLY A 96 6.69 -14.87 -16.00
CA GLY A 96 7.59 -13.72 -16.05
C GLY A 96 6.90 -12.35 -15.98
N GLU A 97 5.59 -12.34 -15.73
CA GLU A 97 4.79 -11.12 -15.52
C GLU A 97 4.96 -10.62 -14.09
N LEU A 98 4.92 -9.30 -13.88
CA LEU A 98 5.00 -8.73 -12.55
C LEU A 98 3.62 -8.76 -11.88
N GLU A 99 3.54 -9.37 -10.70
CA GLU A 99 2.42 -9.24 -9.80
C GLU A 99 2.81 -8.31 -8.65
N VAL A 100 2.05 -7.24 -8.47
CA VAL A 100 2.16 -6.31 -7.36
C VAL A 100 1.05 -6.62 -6.37
N TRP A 101 1.43 -7.11 -5.20
CA TRP A 101 0.54 -7.42 -4.09
C TRP A 101 0.47 -6.23 -3.13
N LEU A 102 -0.74 -5.83 -2.77
CA LEU A 102 -1.05 -4.72 -1.88
C LEU A 102 -1.62 -5.29 -0.57
N THR A 103 -1.26 -4.70 0.56
CA THR A 103 -1.87 -5.07 1.84
C THR A 103 -1.95 -3.87 2.79
N THR A 104 -2.90 -3.97 3.71
CA THR A 104 -3.12 -2.98 4.76
C THR A 104 -3.28 -3.67 6.09
N PHE A 105 -2.76 -3.03 7.14
CA PHE A 105 -2.76 -3.61 8.47
C PHE A 105 -2.76 -2.50 9.54
N GLU A 106 -3.17 -2.85 10.76
CA GLU A 106 -3.12 -1.94 11.90
C GLU A 106 -1.72 -1.90 12.53
N SER A 107 -1.40 -0.79 13.21
CA SER A 107 -0.20 -0.70 14.02
C SER A 107 -0.48 -1.15 15.46
N PRO A 108 0.37 -1.97 16.11
CA PRO A 108 1.61 -2.54 15.58
C PRO A 108 1.39 -3.93 14.97
N ILE A 109 1.74 -4.10 13.70
CA ILE A 109 1.94 -5.42 13.09
C ILE A 109 3.39 -5.52 12.61
N GLU A 110 4.05 -6.62 13.01
CA GLU A 110 5.43 -6.98 12.63
C GLU A 110 5.48 -7.35 11.14
N LYS A 111 5.61 -6.34 10.27
CA LYS A 111 5.72 -6.50 8.80
C LYS A 111 4.49 -7.13 8.12
N PRO A 112 4.23 -6.82 6.84
CA PRO A 112 3.14 -7.44 6.10
C PRO A 112 3.33 -8.96 5.95
N THR A 113 2.22 -9.71 6.03
CA THR A 113 2.17 -11.12 5.61
C THR A 113 1.84 -11.19 4.13
N TRP A 114 2.73 -11.80 3.34
CA TRP A 114 2.49 -12.02 1.91
C TRP A 114 1.95 -13.42 1.63
N PRO A 115 1.27 -13.63 0.48
CA PRO A 115 0.81 -14.96 0.10
C PRO A 115 1.97 -15.97 0.07
N SER A 116 1.77 -17.11 0.74
CA SER A 116 2.82 -18.11 1.05
C SER A 116 3.59 -18.69 -0.15
N ASN A 117 3.07 -18.52 -1.37
CA ASN A 117 3.68 -18.99 -2.61
C ASN A 117 4.34 -17.87 -3.44
N LYS A 118 4.48 -16.65 -2.88
CA LYS A 118 5.08 -15.50 -3.55
C LYS A 118 6.38 -15.11 -2.88
N ALA A 119 7.43 -14.94 -3.69
CA ALA A 119 8.73 -14.48 -3.23
C ALA A 119 8.91 -13.01 -3.64
N PRO A 120 9.15 -12.09 -2.68
CA PRO A 120 9.34 -10.68 -2.98
C PRO A 120 10.59 -10.45 -3.84
N LEU A 121 10.43 -9.76 -4.97
CA LEU A 121 11.54 -9.09 -5.66
C LEU A 121 11.89 -7.78 -4.96
N PHE A 122 10.86 -7.05 -4.56
CA PHE A 122 10.94 -5.82 -3.80
C PHE A 122 9.72 -5.72 -2.89
N GLU A 123 9.88 -4.97 -1.80
CA GLU A 123 8.84 -4.68 -0.83
C GLU A 123 9.05 -3.26 -0.31
N LEU A 124 7.96 -2.52 -0.15
CA LEU A 124 7.99 -1.21 0.48
C LEU A 124 6.76 -1.01 1.38
N THR A 125 7.00 -0.45 2.56
CA THR A 125 5.97 -0.05 3.51
C THR A 125 5.93 1.46 3.62
N HIS A 126 4.74 2.04 3.62
CA HIS A 126 4.55 3.46 3.90
C HIS A 126 4.88 3.73 5.38
N GLY A 127 6.02 4.38 5.62
CA GLY A 127 6.57 4.58 6.97
C GLY A 127 5.80 5.57 7.86
N GLY A 128 4.81 6.29 7.32
CA GLY A 128 4.13 7.36 8.04
C GLY A 128 5.06 8.53 8.37
N VAL A 129 4.61 9.45 9.24
CA VAL A 129 5.46 10.52 9.77
C VAL A 129 6.03 10.07 11.10
N THR A 130 7.30 9.69 11.12
CA THR A 130 8.05 9.47 12.36
C THR A 130 8.64 10.80 12.86
N GLN A 131 8.53 11.05 14.16
CA GLN A 131 9.31 12.07 14.83
C GLN A 131 10.62 11.41 15.29
N GLU A 132 11.72 11.71 14.60
CA GLU A 132 13.07 11.49 15.15
C GLU A 132 13.39 12.54 16.21
#